data_AF-A0A7C5TA25-F1
#
_entry.id   AF-A0A7C5TA25-F1
#
_cell.length_a   1.000
_cell.length_b   1.000
_cell.length_c   1.000
_cell.angle_alpha   90.00
_cell.angle_beta   90.00
_cell.angle_gamma   90.00
#
_symmetry.space_group_name_H-M   'P 1'
#
loop_
_entity.id
_entity.type
_entity.pdbx_description
1 polymer ?
#
loop_
_entity_poly.entity_id
_entity_poly.type
_entity_poly.pdbx_seq_one_letter_code
_entity_poly.pdbx_strand_id
1 'polypeptide(L)'
;MSNNEKRVNFEELRQKLTALKEEKKRIDSEARELAWKRDEINSRIKRLKAEALELKRLRDEANAEVKRIKEQKNKIKMERARKIEEIKKIQTEIKNLMAKKPKKEATVLQKEIKAMEWKIQTTPLSLQEEKQLVEKVKQLETQLNIHIKIEQLNQKKLELTAELRALEARAKSLHEKMMKEVDKSRKTHEEMLKRLEEVRNLKKEAENVHKMFLQAI
;
A
#
# COMPACT_ATOMS: atom_id res chain seq x y z
N MET A 1 10.48 -10.74 94.66
CA MET A 1 10.35 -11.85 93.71
C MET A 1 11.27 -12.99 94.13
N SER A 2 10.72 -14.17 94.38
CA SER A 2 11.46 -15.40 94.68
C SER A 2 12.35 -15.80 93.49
N ASN A 3 13.48 -16.47 93.73
CA ASN A 3 14.41 -16.93 92.68
C ASN A 3 13.71 -17.85 91.65
N ASN A 4 12.63 -18.51 92.08
CA ASN A 4 11.79 -19.35 91.23
C ASN A 4 10.91 -18.51 90.26
N GLU A 5 10.35 -17.39 90.72
CA GLU A 5 9.55 -16.47 89.88
C GLU A 5 10.40 -15.81 88.79
N LYS A 6 11.67 -15.50 89.10
CA LYS A 6 12.62 -14.96 88.11
C LYS A 6 12.96 -15.97 87.01
N ARG A 7 13.09 -17.26 87.36
CA ARG A 7 13.33 -18.35 86.39
C ARG A 7 12.13 -18.58 85.48
N VAL A 8 10.92 -18.62 86.05
CA VAL A 8 9.66 -18.75 85.27
C VAL A 8 9.50 -17.58 84.30
N ASN A 9 9.71 -16.34 84.75
CA ASN A 9 9.65 -15.16 83.89
C ASN A 9 10.72 -15.16 82.78
N PHE A 10 11.93 -15.65 83.07
CA PHE A 10 12.98 -15.80 82.06
C PHE A 10 12.65 -16.86 80.99
N GLU A 11 12.04 -17.98 81.39
CA GLU A 11 11.56 -19.03 80.47
C GLU A 11 10.43 -18.51 79.58
N GLU A 12 9.47 -17.77 80.15
CA GLU A 12 8.38 -17.11 79.41
C GLU A 12 8.91 -16.07 78.41
N LEU A 13 9.88 -15.25 78.80
CA LEU A 13 10.53 -14.29 77.92
C LEU A 13 11.29 -14.97 76.78
N ARG A 14 11.94 -16.12 77.05
CA ARG A 14 12.59 -16.94 76.01
C ARG A 14 11.58 -17.54 75.03
N GLN A 15 10.45 -18.04 75.51
CA GLN A 15 9.38 -18.55 74.66
C GLN A 15 8.79 -17.43 73.79
N LYS A 16 8.50 -16.26 74.38
CA LYS A 16 8.05 -15.07 73.63
C LYS A 16 9.07 -14.63 72.58
N LEU A 17 10.36 -14.62 72.91
CA LEU A 17 11.42 -14.28 71.95
C LEU A 17 11.51 -15.28 70.79
N THR A 18 11.32 -16.57 71.08
CA THR A 18 11.35 -17.63 70.06
C THR A 18 10.15 -17.51 69.12
N ALA A 19 8.95 -17.31 69.68
CA ALA A 19 7.74 -17.06 68.91
C ALA A 19 7.86 -15.81 68.03
N LEU A 20 8.40 -14.70 68.54
CA LEU A 20 8.64 -13.49 67.76
C LEU A 20 9.67 -13.70 66.63
N LYS A 21 10.68 -14.55 66.83
CA LYS A 21 11.66 -14.89 65.79
C LYS A 21 11.03 -15.75 64.68
N GLU A 22 10.19 -16.71 65.04
CA GLU A 22 9.45 -17.53 64.08
C GLU A 22 8.46 -16.69 63.29
N GLU A 23 7.73 -15.80 63.96
CA GLU A 23 6.81 -14.84 63.34
C GLU A 23 7.54 -13.92 62.36
N LYS A 24 8.68 -13.35 62.78
CA LYS A 24 9.53 -12.54 61.89
C LYS A 24 9.98 -13.34 60.67
N LYS A 25 10.42 -14.59 60.86
CA LYS A 25 10.89 -15.44 59.75
C LYS A 25 9.76 -15.75 58.77
N ARG A 26 8.53 -15.94 59.26
CA ARG A 26 7.33 -16.10 58.43
C ARG A 26 7.06 -14.85 57.60
N ILE A 27 7.00 -13.69 58.26
CA ILE A 27 6.78 -12.39 57.60
C ILE A 27 7.87 -12.12 56.54
N ASP A 28 9.15 -12.34 56.87
CA ASP A 28 10.26 -12.16 55.93
C ASP A 28 10.13 -13.08 54.70
N SER A 29 9.57 -14.29 54.87
CA SER A 29 9.31 -15.21 53.76
C SER A 29 8.17 -14.72 52.87
N GLU A 30 7.06 -14.30 53.47
CA GLU A 30 5.89 -13.77 52.75
C GLU A 30 6.27 -12.49 51.98
N ALA A 31 7.03 -11.59 52.61
CA ALA A 31 7.53 -10.38 51.96
C ALA A 31 8.43 -10.69 50.75
N ARG A 32 9.31 -11.71 50.85
CA ARG A 32 10.14 -12.16 49.72
C ARG A 32 9.31 -12.72 48.57
N GLU A 33 8.31 -13.56 48.86
CA GLU A 33 7.43 -14.12 47.84
C GLU A 33 6.61 -13.03 47.12
N LEU A 34 6.09 -12.06 47.87
CA LEU A 34 5.35 -10.93 47.30
C LEU A 34 6.26 -10.03 46.46
N ALA A 35 7.50 -9.77 46.90
CA ALA A 35 8.49 -9.04 46.12
C ALA A 35 8.83 -9.74 44.81
N TRP A 36 9.04 -11.06 44.84
CA TRP A 36 9.31 -11.87 43.66
C TRP A 36 8.14 -11.84 42.66
N LYS A 37 6.90 -12.05 43.13
CA LYS A 37 5.70 -11.96 42.29
C LYS A 37 5.53 -10.58 41.66
N ARG A 38 5.77 -9.50 42.42
CA ARG A 38 5.74 -8.12 41.91
C ARG A 38 6.74 -7.94 40.76
N ASP A 39 7.97 -8.42 40.93
CA ASP A 39 9.03 -8.25 39.94
C ASP A 39 8.77 -9.07 38.68
N GLU A 40 8.20 -10.28 38.82
CA GLU A 40 7.75 -11.10 37.70
C GLU A 40 6.65 -10.39 36.88
N ILE A 41 5.62 -9.87 37.55
CA ILE A 41 4.52 -9.13 36.90
C ILE A 41 5.06 -7.89 36.19
N ASN A 42 5.96 -7.14 36.83
CA ASN A 42 6.58 -5.96 36.22
C ASN A 42 7.41 -6.31 34.97
N SER A 43 8.17 -7.41 35.03
CA SER A 43 8.92 -7.93 33.88
C SER A 43 7.99 -8.29 32.72
N ARG A 44 6.88 -8.98 33.01
CA ARG A 44 5.86 -9.33 32.01
C ARG A 44 5.19 -8.09 31.41
N ILE A 45 4.87 -7.08 32.20
CA ILE A 45 4.34 -5.79 31.73
C ILE A 45 5.33 -5.12 30.77
N LYS A 46 6.62 -5.10 31.11
CA LYS A 46 7.66 -4.50 30.26
C LYS A 46 7.74 -5.20 28.90
N ARG A 47 7.72 -6.53 28.89
CA ARG A 47 7.73 -7.32 27.65
C ARG A 47 6.49 -7.04 26.78
N LEU A 48 5.29 -7.11 27.35
CA LEU A 48 4.05 -6.87 26.61
C LEU A 48 3.94 -5.45 26.06
N LYS A 49 4.47 -4.45 26.78
CA LYS A 49 4.57 -3.07 26.27
C LYS A 49 5.51 -2.98 25.06
N ALA A 50 6.64 -3.67 25.09
CA ALA A 50 7.56 -3.71 23.96
C ALA A 50 6.90 -4.37 22.74
N GLU A 51 6.19 -5.49 22.93
CA GLU A 51 5.41 -6.14 21.87
C GLU A 51 4.33 -5.20 21.30
N ALA A 52 3.59 -4.48 22.16
CA ALA A 52 2.59 -3.53 21.71
C ALA A 52 3.18 -2.35 20.92
N LEU A 53 4.38 -1.88 21.29
CA LEU A 53 5.10 -0.85 20.54
C LEU A 53 5.53 -1.35 19.15
N GLU A 54 5.99 -2.59 19.06
CA GLU A 54 6.37 -3.19 17.78
C GLU A 54 5.16 -3.39 16.87
N LEU A 55 4.04 -3.89 17.41
CA LEU A 55 2.77 -3.98 16.68
C LEU A 55 2.30 -2.59 16.21
N LYS A 56 2.46 -1.56 17.04
CA LYS A 56 2.16 -0.17 16.63
C LYS A 56 3.00 0.25 15.42
N ARG A 57 4.32 -0.04 15.42
CA ARG A 57 5.22 0.27 14.31
C ARG A 57 4.79 -0.44 13.02
N LEU A 58 4.50 -1.73 13.10
CA LEU A 58 4.03 -2.53 11.95
C LEU A 58 2.71 -2.03 11.38
N ARG A 59 1.77 -1.61 12.24
CA ARG A 59 0.51 -0.98 11.83
C ARG A 59 0.76 0.34 11.11
N ASP A 60 1.66 1.17 11.64
CA ASP A 60 1.98 2.48 11.06
C ASP A 60 2.64 2.33 9.68
N GLU A 61 3.48 1.31 9.50
CA GLU A 61 4.06 0.95 8.20
C GLU A 61 3.00 0.50 7.20
N ALA A 62 2.09 -0.38 7.60
CA ALA A 62 0.98 -0.81 6.74
C ALA A 62 0.11 0.40 6.33
N ASN A 63 -0.17 1.33 7.26
CA ASN A 63 -0.91 2.55 6.95
C ASN A 63 -0.16 3.49 6.00
N ALA A 64 1.15 3.63 6.16
CA ALA A 64 1.98 4.40 5.25
C ALA A 64 1.95 3.80 3.84
N GLU A 65 2.01 2.48 3.71
CA GLU A 65 1.91 1.81 2.41
C GLU A 65 0.51 1.99 1.79
N VAL A 66 -0.56 1.90 2.57
CA VAL A 66 -1.93 2.21 2.09
C VAL A 66 -2.00 3.64 1.54
N LYS A 67 -1.38 4.61 2.22
CA LYS A 67 -1.32 6.01 1.73
C LYS A 67 -0.58 6.10 0.40
N ARG A 68 0.60 5.45 0.28
CA ARG A 68 1.39 5.41 -0.96
C ARG A 68 0.60 4.79 -2.12
N ILE A 69 -0.13 3.70 -1.85
CA ILE A 69 -0.97 3.05 -2.86
C ILE A 69 -2.13 3.97 -3.30
N LYS A 70 -2.76 4.72 -2.38
CA LYS A 70 -3.79 5.70 -2.74
C LYS A 70 -3.25 6.78 -3.68
N GLU A 71 -2.05 7.29 -3.42
CA GLU A 71 -1.39 8.27 -4.30
C GLU A 71 -1.12 7.69 -5.69
N GLN A 72 -0.63 6.45 -5.78
CA GLN A 72 -0.44 5.75 -7.07
C GLN A 72 -1.75 5.54 -7.82
N LYS A 73 -2.82 5.12 -7.13
CA LYS A 73 -4.15 4.97 -7.73
C LYS A 73 -4.67 6.28 -8.30
N ASN A 74 -4.43 7.40 -7.62
CA ASN A 74 -4.80 8.73 -8.12
C ASN A 74 -4.02 9.10 -9.39
N LYS A 75 -2.70 8.83 -9.42
CA LYS A 75 -1.89 9.04 -10.63
C LYS A 75 -2.41 8.22 -11.82
N ILE A 76 -2.68 6.93 -11.61
CA ILE A 76 -3.26 6.06 -12.65
C ILE A 76 -4.62 6.58 -13.11
N LYS A 77 -5.47 7.06 -12.20
CA LYS A 77 -6.78 7.64 -12.56
C LYS A 77 -6.61 8.86 -13.48
N MET A 78 -5.68 9.75 -13.16
CA MET A 78 -5.38 10.93 -13.99
C MET A 78 -4.81 10.54 -15.36
N GLU A 79 -3.88 9.58 -15.40
CA GLU A 79 -3.31 9.07 -16.66
C GLU A 79 -4.37 8.41 -17.54
N ARG A 80 -5.25 7.58 -16.97
CA ARG A 80 -6.37 6.98 -17.70
C ARG A 80 -7.29 8.05 -18.30
N ALA A 81 -7.64 9.08 -17.53
CA ALA A 81 -8.48 10.17 -18.03
C ALA A 81 -7.83 10.89 -19.22
N ARG A 82 -6.53 11.18 -19.14
CA ARG A 82 -5.77 11.80 -20.24
C ARG A 82 -5.76 10.94 -21.50
N LYS A 83 -5.48 9.64 -21.36
CA LYS A 83 -5.43 8.70 -22.51
C LYS A 83 -6.81 8.50 -23.14
N ILE A 84 -7.87 8.43 -22.33
CA ILE A 84 -9.25 8.36 -22.84
C ILE A 84 -9.58 9.62 -23.66
N GLU A 85 -9.19 10.80 -23.19
CA GLU A 85 -9.40 12.05 -23.92
C GLU A 85 -8.60 12.09 -25.23
N GLU A 86 -7.37 11.61 -25.22
CA GLU A 86 -6.56 11.50 -26.44
C GLU A 86 -7.18 10.53 -27.47
N ILE A 87 -7.68 9.38 -27.01
CA ILE A 87 -8.41 8.43 -27.87
C ILE A 87 -9.65 9.09 -28.47
N LYS A 88 -10.43 9.86 -27.69
CA LYS A 88 -11.60 10.58 -28.21
C LYS A 88 -11.22 11.58 -29.30
N LYS A 89 -10.13 12.34 -29.10
CA LYS A 89 -9.61 13.26 -30.13
C LYS A 89 -9.23 12.53 -31.41
N ILE A 90 -8.50 11.41 -31.28
CA ILE A 90 -8.12 10.57 -32.42
C ILE A 90 -9.36 10.00 -33.12
N GLN A 91 -10.38 9.55 -32.39
CA GLN A 91 -11.63 9.06 -32.97
C GLN A 91 -12.36 10.15 -33.78
N THR A 92 -12.41 11.38 -33.26
CA THR A 92 -12.99 12.53 -33.98
C THR A 92 -12.18 12.87 -35.24
N GLU A 93 -10.84 12.84 -35.15
CA GLU A 93 -9.97 13.10 -36.31
C GLU A 93 -10.15 12.03 -37.40
N ILE A 94 -10.17 10.74 -37.01
CA ILE A 94 -10.46 9.63 -37.92
C ILE A 94 -11.84 9.82 -38.57
N LYS A 95 -12.87 10.18 -37.80
CA LYS A 95 -14.23 10.40 -38.34
C LYS A 95 -14.23 11.52 -39.40
N ASN A 96 -13.52 12.62 -39.14
CA ASN A 96 -13.40 13.74 -40.08
C ASN A 96 -12.63 13.35 -41.35
N LEU A 97 -11.57 12.54 -41.23
CA LEU A 97 -10.81 12.03 -42.38
C LEU A 97 -11.61 11.00 -43.18
N MET A 98 -12.39 10.14 -42.50
CA MET A 98 -13.29 9.17 -43.14
C MET A 98 -14.34 9.85 -44.00
N ALA A 99 -14.88 11.00 -43.60
CA ALA A 99 -15.80 11.79 -44.42
C ALA A 99 -15.15 12.34 -45.71
N LYS A 100 -13.83 12.52 -45.71
CA LYS A 100 -13.03 12.97 -46.86
C LYS A 100 -12.36 11.80 -47.61
N LYS A 101 -12.61 10.56 -47.19
CA LYS A 101 -11.91 9.38 -47.71
C LYS A 101 -12.29 9.15 -49.18
N PRO A 102 -11.30 9.01 -50.07
CA PRO A 102 -11.58 8.70 -51.46
C PRO A 102 -12.20 7.31 -51.61
N LYS A 103 -13.04 7.13 -52.63
CA LYS A 103 -13.66 5.82 -52.95
C LYS A 103 -12.63 4.80 -53.42
N LYS A 104 -11.57 5.27 -54.10
CA LYS A 104 -10.48 4.43 -54.57
C LYS A 104 -9.65 3.92 -53.40
N GLU A 105 -9.18 2.68 -53.50
CA GLU A 105 -8.28 2.09 -52.51
C GLU A 105 -6.89 2.73 -52.56
N ALA A 106 -6.18 2.74 -51.43
CA ALA A 106 -4.84 3.29 -51.32
C ALA A 106 -3.84 2.62 -52.29
N THR A 107 -3.95 1.31 -52.48
CA THR A 107 -3.12 0.52 -53.40
C THR A 107 -3.34 0.92 -54.86
N VAL A 108 -4.58 1.21 -55.24
CA VAL A 108 -4.93 1.68 -56.58
C VAL A 108 -4.38 3.08 -56.80
N LEU A 109 -4.56 3.98 -55.83
CA LEU A 109 -4.01 5.34 -55.87
C LEU A 109 -2.48 5.34 -56.02
N GLN A 110 -1.78 4.50 -55.25
CA GLN A 110 -0.32 4.33 -55.35
C GLN A 110 0.14 3.86 -56.73
N LYS A 111 -0.57 2.89 -57.33
CA LYS A 111 -0.25 2.41 -58.68
C LYS A 111 -0.49 3.49 -59.74
N GLU A 112 -1.59 4.23 -59.63
CA GLU A 112 -1.91 5.33 -60.55
C GLU A 112 -0.86 6.46 -60.47
N ILE A 113 -0.47 6.86 -59.26
CA ILE A 113 0.59 7.86 -59.04
C ILE A 113 1.89 7.40 -59.70
N LYS A 114 2.38 6.20 -59.37
CA LYS A 114 3.62 5.66 -59.95
C LYS A 114 3.60 5.57 -61.47
N ALA A 115 2.46 5.17 -62.05
CA ALA A 115 2.32 5.10 -63.50
C ALA A 115 2.36 6.49 -64.16
N MET A 116 1.74 7.50 -63.54
CA MET A 116 1.80 8.88 -64.04
C MET A 116 3.19 9.51 -63.87
N GLU A 117 3.84 9.28 -62.73
CA GLU A 117 5.22 9.73 -62.48
C GLU A 117 6.20 9.11 -63.48
N TRP A 118 6.08 7.79 -63.73
CA TRP A 118 6.88 7.12 -64.75
C TRP A 118 6.65 7.72 -66.13
N LYS A 119 5.38 7.96 -66.52
CA LYS A 119 5.06 8.59 -67.80
C LYS A 119 5.68 9.98 -67.95
N ILE A 120 5.65 10.80 -66.90
CA ILE A 120 6.31 12.11 -66.87
C ILE A 120 7.82 11.97 -67.09
N GLN A 121 8.46 10.97 -66.47
CA GLN A 121 9.91 10.78 -66.56
C GLN A 121 10.38 10.19 -67.90
N THR A 122 9.61 9.27 -68.50
CA THR A 122 10.10 8.47 -69.63
C THR A 122 9.51 8.85 -70.98
N THR A 123 8.53 9.75 -71.03
CA THR A 123 7.83 10.12 -72.28
C THR A 123 8.08 11.59 -72.60
N PRO A 124 8.48 11.94 -73.84
CA PRO A 124 8.52 13.34 -74.26
C PRO A 124 7.09 13.88 -74.34
N LEU A 125 6.77 14.84 -73.47
CA LEU A 125 5.46 15.46 -73.33
C LEU A 125 5.55 16.95 -73.65
N SER A 126 4.43 17.54 -74.10
CA SER A 126 4.34 19.00 -74.15
C SER A 126 4.27 19.59 -72.73
N LEU A 127 4.69 20.85 -72.57
CA LEU A 127 4.67 21.55 -71.28
C LEU A 127 3.25 21.60 -70.65
N GLN A 128 2.21 21.59 -71.50
CA GLN A 128 0.82 21.61 -71.05
C GLN A 128 0.36 20.24 -70.54
N GLU A 129 0.73 19.15 -71.22
CA GLU A 129 0.42 17.78 -70.79
C GLU A 129 1.15 17.40 -69.51
N GLU A 130 2.43 17.80 -69.38
CA GLU A 130 3.20 17.60 -68.17
C GLU A 130 2.56 18.30 -66.98
N LYS A 131 2.17 19.58 -67.12
CA LYS A 131 1.46 20.33 -66.07
C LYS A 131 0.16 19.64 -65.64
N GLN A 132 -0.63 19.12 -66.59
CA GLN A 132 -1.86 18.40 -66.28
C GLN A 132 -1.60 17.10 -65.51
N LEU A 133 -0.58 16.33 -65.90
CA LEU A 133 -0.19 15.11 -65.21
C LEU A 133 0.30 15.40 -63.78
N VAL A 134 1.15 16.43 -63.61
CA VAL A 134 1.65 16.85 -62.29
C VAL A 134 0.50 17.26 -61.37
N GLU A 135 -0.46 18.04 -61.85
CA GLU A 135 -1.63 18.44 -61.05
C GLU A 135 -2.47 17.22 -60.65
N LYS A 136 -2.64 16.26 -61.56
CA LYS A 136 -3.38 15.03 -61.28
C LYS A 136 -2.67 14.16 -60.24
N VAL A 137 -1.33 14.06 -60.32
CA VAL A 137 -0.50 13.39 -59.31
C VAL A 137 -0.72 14.04 -57.94
N LYS A 138 -0.63 15.37 -57.82
CA LYS A 138 -0.86 16.08 -56.55
C LYS A 138 -2.24 15.78 -55.93
N GLN A 139 -3.28 15.70 -56.75
CA GLN A 139 -4.63 15.34 -56.30
C GLN A 139 -4.70 13.90 -55.78
N LEU A 140 -4.07 12.95 -56.49
CA LEU A 140 -4.01 11.55 -56.07
C LEU A 140 -3.16 11.36 -54.82
N GLU A 141 -2.05 12.09 -54.68
CA GLU A 141 -1.21 12.10 -53.48
C GLU A 141 -1.97 12.64 -52.26
N THR A 142 -2.75 13.71 -52.43
CA THR A 142 -3.61 14.25 -51.36
C THR A 142 -4.63 13.21 -50.90
N GLN A 143 -5.22 12.49 -51.85
CA GLN A 143 -6.14 11.38 -51.58
C GLN A 143 -5.45 10.23 -50.84
N LEU A 144 -4.26 9.82 -51.28
CA LEU A 144 -3.46 8.77 -50.65
C LEU A 144 -3.04 9.16 -49.22
N ASN A 145 -2.68 10.42 -49.00
CA ASN A 145 -2.29 10.93 -47.69
C ASN A 145 -3.42 10.80 -46.65
N ILE A 146 -4.68 10.91 -47.06
CA ILE A 146 -5.83 10.67 -46.17
C ILE A 146 -5.83 9.21 -45.67
N HIS A 147 -5.55 8.24 -46.54
CA HIS A 147 -5.45 6.83 -46.13
C HIS A 147 -4.30 6.61 -45.14
N ILE A 148 -3.12 7.16 -45.45
CA ILE A 148 -1.94 7.05 -44.58
C ILE A 148 -2.21 7.65 -43.21
N LYS A 149 -2.84 8.84 -43.16
CA LYS A 149 -3.17 9.52 -41.90
C LYS A 149 -4.17 8.71 -41.07
N ILE A 150 -5.19 8.13 -41.70
CA ILE A 150 -6.17 7.26 -41.01
C ILE A 150 -5.45 6.05 -40.40
N GLU A 151 -4.54 5.42 -41.15
CA GLU A 151 -3.80 4.25 -40.66
C GLU A 151 -2.90 4.59 -39.47
N GLN A 152 -2.15 5.69 -39.55
CA GLN A 152 -1.33 6.19 -38.45
C GLN A 152 -2.15 6.48 -37.19
N LEU A 153 -3.32 7.10 -37.34
CA LEU A 153 -4.22 7.38 -36.24
C LEU A 153 -4.82 6.10 -35.63
N ASN A 154 -5.15 5.11 -36.45
CA ASN A 154 -5.60 3.79 -35.98
C ASN A 154 -4.52 3.07 -35.18
N GLN A 155 -3.28 3.10 -35.66
CA GLN A 155 -2.13 2.52 -34.95
C GLN A 155 -1.92 3.21 -33.61
N LYS A 156 -1.91 4.55 -33.57
CA LYS A 156 -1.80 5.31 -32.32
C LYS A 156 -2.95 5.01 -31.35
N LYS A 157 -4.18 4.88 -31.87
CA LYS A 157 -5.34 4.49 -31.06
C LYS A 157 -5.16 3.09 -30.46
N LEU A 158 -4.61 2.14 -31.22
CA LEU A 158 -4.35 0.79 -30.75
C LEU A 158 -3.33 0.79 -29.60
N GLU A 159 -2.24 1.55 -29.75
CA GLU A 159 -1.21 1.72 -28.72
C GLU A 159 -1.78 2.31 -27.43
N LEU A 160 -2.52 3.43 -27.52
CA LEU A 160 -3.19 4.03 -26.36
C LEU A 160 -4.20 3.09 -25.70
N THR A 161 -4.88 2.26 -26.50
CA THR A 161 -5.82 1.26 -25.98
C THR A 161 -5.09 0.16 -25.20
N ALA A 162 -3.93 -0.30 -25.69
CA ALA A 162 -3.09 -1.26 -25.00
C ALA A 162 -2.55 -0.69 -23.67
N GLU A 163 -2.10 0.57 -23.68
CA GLU A 163 -1.66 1.27 -22.46
C GLU A 163 -2.78 1.45 -21.44
N LEU A 164 -4.01 1.75 -21.88
CA LEU A 164 -5.17 1.80 -20.98
C LEU A 164 -5.44 0.45 -20.31
N ARG A 165 -5.36 -0.66 -21.06
CA ARG A 165 -5.49 -2.01 -20.48
C ARG A 165 -4.38 -2.30 -19.47
N ALA A 166 -3.15 -1.89 -19.76
CA ALA A 166 -2.04 -2.03 -18.83
C ALA A 166 -2.25 -1.22 -17.54
N LEU A 167 -2.76 0.02 -17.65
CA LEU A 167 -3.12 0.85 -16.50
C LEU A 167 -4.26 0.25 -15.67
N GLU A 168 -5.23 -0.39 -16.31
CA GLU A 168 -6.31 -1.11 -15.62
C GLU A 168 -5.79 -2.33 -14.86
N ALA A 169 -4.91 -3.14 -15.47
CA ALA A 169 -4.27 -4.26 -14.79
C ALA A 169 -3.45 -3.79 -13.58
N ARG A 170 -2.68 -2.70 -13.73
CA ARG A 170 -1.94 -2.07 -12.61
C ARG A 170 -2.88 -1.59 -11.51
N ALA A 171 -4.01 -0.96 -11.87
CA ALA A 171 -5.00 -0.50 -10.90
C ALA A 171 -5.63 -1.66 -10.10
N LYS A 172 -5.92 -2.79 -10.75
CA LYS A 172 -6.40 -4.01 -10.08
C LYS A 172 -5.37 -4.57 -9.11
N SER A 173 -4.12 -4.72 -9.54
CA SER A 173 -3.03 -5.18 -8.67
C SER A 173 -2.81 -4.26 -7.46
N LEU A 174 -2.85 -2.94 -7.66
CA LEU A 174 -2.77 -1.99 -6.55
C LEU A 174 -3.95 -2.09 -5.60
N HIS A 175 -5.16 -2.36 -6.11
CA HIS A 175 -6.32 -2.57 -5.25
C HIS A 175 -6.15 -3.82 -4.37
N GLU A 176 -5.72 -4.93 -4.94
CA GLU A 176 -5.44 -6.16 -4.18
C GLU A 176 -4.36 -5.94 -3.12
N LYS A 177 -3.26 -5.28 -3.47
CA LYS A 177 -2.20 -4.91 -2.51
C LYS A 177 -2.75 -4.03 -1.39
N MET A 178 -3.56 -3.02 -1.72
CA MET A 178 -4.18 -2.15 -0.74
C MET A 178 -5.04 -2.93 0.25
N MET A 179 -5.86 -3.87 -0.24
CA MET A 179 -6.72 -4.69 0.64
C MET A 179 -5.90 -5.55 1.60
N LYS A 180 -4.77 -6.11 1.13
CA LYS A 180 -3.84 -6.88 1.99
C LYS A 180 -3.23 -6.01 3.09
N GLU A 181 -2.76 -4.80 2.75
CA GLU A 181 -2.18 -3.89 3.75
C GLU A 181 -3.23 -3.35 4.74
N VAL A 182 -4.46 -3.11 4.28
CA VAL A 182 -5.57 -2.74 5.17
C VAL A 182 -5.89 -3.87 6.13
N ASP A 183 -5.99 -5.12 5.65
CA ASP A 183 -6.24 -6.29 6.50
C ASP A 183 -5.09 -6.51 7.50
N LYS A 184 -3.84 -6.38 7.05
CA LYS A 184 -2.65 -6.44 7.90
C LYS A 184 -2.68 -5.37 8.99
N SER A 185 -2.98 -4.11 8.63
CA SER A 185 -3.12 -3.01 9.61
C SER A 185 -4.21 -3.30 10.64
N ARG A 186 -5.37 -3.81 10.19
CA ARG A 186 -6.49 -4.16 11.07
C ARG A 186 -6.11 -5.26 12.07
N LYS A 187 -5.55 -6.38 11.59
CA LYS A 187 -5.11 -7.50 12.43
C LYS A 187 -4.05 -7.08 13.44
N THR A 188 -3.04 -6.34 12.98
CA THR A 188 -1.97 -5.82 13.84
C THR A 188 -2.53 -4.89 14.92
N HIS A 189 -3.52 -4.06 14.57
CA HIS A 189 -4.19 -3.18 15.54
C HIS A 189 -5.00 -3.98 16.57
N GLU A 190 -5.75 -5.00 16.15
CA GLU A 190 -6.51 -5.89 17.05
C GLU A 190 -5.56 -6.61 18.03
N GLU A 191 -4.43 -7.15 17.55
CA GLU A 191 -3.42 -7.78 18.39
C GLU A 191 -2.79 -6.79 19.38
N MET A 192 -2.45 -5.58 18.91
CA MET A 192 -1.91 -4.52 19.76
C MET A 192 -2.86 -4.18 20.91
N LEU A 193 -4.17 -4.07 20.62
CA LEU A 193 -5.18 -3.80 21.65
C LEU A 193 -5.25 -4.92 22.68
N LYS A 194 -5.19 -6.19 22.26
CA LYS A 194 -5.14 -7.34 23.18
C LYS A 194 -3.94 -7.26 24.12
N ARG A 195 -2.74 -6.98 23.60
CA ARG A 195 -1.53 -6.80 24.42
C ARG A 195 -1.65 -5.64 25.41
N LEU A 196 -2.24 -4.54 24.99
CA LEU A 196 -2.48 -3.38 25.87
C LEU A 196 -3.49 -3.71 26.98
N GLU A 197 -4.51 -4.51 26.70
CA GLU A 197 -5.47 -4.96 27.71
C GLU A 197 -4.83 -5.93 28.70
N GLU A 198 -4.01 -6.87 28.25
CA GLU A 198 -3.19 -7.73 29.13
C GLU A 198 -2.30 -6.89 30.06
N VAL A 199 -1.66 -5.84 29.54
CA VAL A 199 -0.86 -4.90 30.35
C VAL A 199 -1.72 -4.20 31.40
N ARG A 200 -2.95 -3.80 31.09
CA ARG A 200 -3.85 -3.16 32.06
C ARG A 200 -4.23 -4.12 33.19
N ASN A 201 -4.53 -5.38 32.85
CA ASN A 201 -4.89 -6.38 33.85
C ASN A 201 -3.71 -6.71 34.77
N LEU A 202 -2.52 -6.91 34.21
CA LEU A 202 -1.30 -7.14 35.00
C LEU A 202 -0.93 -5.94 35.88
N LYS A 203 -1.20 -4.71 35.44
CA LYS A 203 -0.99 -3.53 36.30
C LYS A 203 -1.87 -3.55 37.55
N LYS A 204 -3.15 -3.90 37.40
CA LYS A 204 -4.07 -4.05 38.55
C LYS A 204 -3.59 -5.14 39.50
N GLU A 205 -3.11 -6.25 38.95
CA GLU A 205 -2.52 -7.33 39.75
C GLU A 205 -1.24 -6.87 40.48
N ALA A 206 -0.35 -6.15 39.80
CA ALA A 206 0.86 -5.58 40.38
C ALA A 206 0.53 -4.62 41.54
N GLU A 207 -0.48 -3.76 41.39
CA GLU A 207 -0.95 -2.84 42.43
C GLU A 207 -1.48 -3.60 43.65
N ASN A 208 -2.25 -4.67 43.44
CA ASN A 208 -2.74 -5.53 44.53
C ASN A 208 -1.58 -6.23 45.27
N VAL A 209 -0.64 -6.84 44.54
CA VAL A 209 0.53 -7.50 45.14
C VAL A 209 1.40 -6.49 45.89
N HIS A 210 1.56 -5.28 45.35
CA HIS A 210 2.30 -4.22 46.02
C HIS A 210 1.60 -3.77 47.32
N LYS A 211 0.27 -3.65 47.33
CA LYS A 211 -0.49 -3.34 48.53
C LYS A 211 -0.34 -4.43 49.60
N MET A 212 -0.40 -5.71 49.22
CA MET A 212 -0.16 -6.83 50.13
C MET A 212 1.26 -6.81 50.70
N PHE A 213 2.26 -6.52 49.85
CA PHE A 213 3.65 -6.38 50.28
C PHE A 213 3.81 -5.28 51.33
N LEU A 214 3.21 -4.10 51.09
CA LEU A 214 3.23 -2.97 52.03
C LEU A 214 2.52 -3.26 53.37
N GLN A 215 1.59 -4.21 53.39
CA GLN A 215 0.90 -4.65 54.61
C GLN A 215 1.66 -5.75 55.36
N ALA A 216 2.56 -6.46 54.67
CA ALA A 216 3.37 -7.54 55.24
C ALA A 216 4.69 -7.03 55.84
N ILE A 217 5.19 -5.86 55.43
CA ILE A 217 6.39 -5.21 55.99
C ILE A 217 6.04 -4.21 57.10
#